data_AF-A0A2E3KIK4-F1
#
_entry.id   AF-A0A2E3KIK4-F1
#
_cell.length_a   1.000
_cell.length_b   1.000
_cell.length_c   1.000
_cell.angle_alpha   90.00
_cell.angle_beta   90.00
_cell.angle_gamma   90.00
#
_symmetry.space_group_name_H-M   'P 1'
#
loop_
_entity.id
_entity.type
_entity.pdbx_description
1 polymer ?
#
loop_
_entity_poly.entity_id
_entity_poly.type
_entity_poly.pdbx_seq_one_letter_code
_entity_poly.pdbx_strand_id
1 'polypeptide(L)'
;MLFVCSLASSALIGGFAHADEQVNAEASRLMLARQAQDSYERGVSLTDLDPEESTLAFSRSADGWRRIITSGVENGRLWTNLGNAELGAGRLGHAIQAFLEADRLLP
;
A
#
# COMPACT_ATOMS: atom_id res chain seq x y z
N MET A 1 4.84 59.79 6.01
CA MET A 1 4.06 58.53 6.00
C MET A 1 3.91 58.10 4.54
N LEU A 2 4.74 57.16 4.07
CA LEU A 2 4.62 56.53 2.74
C LEU A 2 4.72 55.03 2.97
N PHE A 3 3.62 54.32 2.73
CA PHE A 3 3.51 52.87 2.79
C PHE A 3 4.04 52.31 1.46
N VAL A 4 5.18 51.62 1.48
CA VAL A 4 5.67 50.89 0.31
C VAL A 4 5.09 49.48 0.37
N CYS A 5 4.07 49.22 -0.45
CA CYS A 5 3.57 47.87 -0.71
C CYS A 5 4.64 47.09 -1.48
N SER A 6 5.31 46.17 -0.79
CA SER A 6 6.24 45.21 -1.38
C SER A 6 5.44 44.05 -2.00
N LEU A 7 5.38 43.99 -3.33
CA LEU A 7 4.90 42.81 -4.05
C LEU A 7 6.01 41.76 -4.03
N ALA A 8 5.99 40.88 -3.03
CA ALA A 8 6.76 39.66 -3.04
C ALA A 8 6.09 38.65 -3.97
N SER A 9 6.42 38.70 -5.26
CA SER A 9 6.17 37.60 -6.20
C SER A 9 7.11 36.44 -5.85
N SER A 10 6.59 35.45 -5.13
CA SER A 10 7.28 34.19 -4.86
C SER A 10 6.41 33.03 -5.33
N ALA A 11 6.57 32.60 -6.59
CA ALA A 11 5.96 31.37 -7.08
C ALA A 11 6.70 30.78 -8.29
N LEU A 12 7.94 30.28 -8.11
CA LEU A 12 8.58 29.41 -9.12
C LEU A 12 9.47 28.27 -8.54
N ILE A 13 9.45 27.98 -7.23
CA ILE A 13 10.29 26.92 -6.64
C ILE A 13 9.54 25.59 -6.41
N GLY A 14 8.19 25.57 -6.43
CA GLY A 14 7.40 24.40 -6.00
C GLY A 14 7.31 23.22 -6.98
N GLY A 15 7.69 23.38 -8.26
CA GLY A 15 7.42 22.36 -9.29
C GLY A 15 8.33 21.12 -9.24
N PHE A 16 9.60 21.27 -8.90
CA PHE A 16 10.58 20.17 -8.96
C PHE A 16 10.62 19.31 -7.68
N ALA A 17 10.40 19.92 -6.51
CA ALA A 17 10.43 19.20 -5.23
C ALA A 17 9.28 18.20 -5.08
N HIS A 18 8.06 18.58 -5.48
CA HIS A 18 6.91 17.68 -5.44
C HIS A 18 7.01 16.52 -6.43
N ALA A 19 7.61 16.74 -7.61
CA ALA A 19 7.80 15.68 -8.60
C ALA A 19 8.80 14.62 -8.11
N ASP A 20 9.91 15.04 -7.50
CA ASP A 20 10.90 14.13 -6.91
C ASP A 20 10.34 13.32 -5.74
N GLU A 21 9.58 13.98 -4.85
CA GLU A 21 8.89 13.32 -3.74
C GLU A 21 7.85 12.30 -4.22
N GLN A 22 7.07 12.63 -5.26
CA GLN A 22 6.10 11.72 -5.86
C GLN A 22 6.75 10.51 -6.51
N VAL A 23 7.85 10.70 -7.25
CA VAL A 23 8.60 9.61 -7.88
C VAL A 23 9.20 8.69 -6.81
N ASN A 24 9.75 9.23 -5.72
CA ASN A 24 10.28 8.44 -4.62
C ASN A 24 9.19 7.68 -3.86
N ALA A 25 8.01 8.31 -3.66
CA ALA A 25 6.86 7.66 -3.06
C ALA A 25 6.36 6.49 -3.92
N GLU A 26 6.31 6.66 -5.24
CA GLU A 26 5.89 5.61 -6.16
C GLU A 26 6.90 4.44 -6.19
N ALA A 27 8.19 4.74 -6.28
CA ALA A 27 9.23 3.71 -6.19
C ALA A 27 9.14 2.92 -4.88
N SER A 28 8.88 3.62 -3.76
CA SER A 28 8.69 3.00 -2.45
C SER A 28 7.46 2.08 -2.42
N ARG A 29 6.33 2.50 -3.03
CA ARG A 29 5.11 1.67 -3.14
C ARG A 29 5.32 0.44 -4.00
N LEU A 30 6.02 0.57 -5.14
CA LEU A 30 6.34 -0.56 -6.02
C LEU A 30 7.24 -1.57 -5.30
N MET A 31 8.22 -1.10 -4.52
CA MET A 31 9.05 -1.97 -3.69
C MET A 31 8.22 -2.71 -2.63
N LEU A 32 7.31 -2.01 -1.94
CA LEU A 32 6.40 -2.65 -0.97
C LEU A 32 5.49 -3.67 -1.63
N ALA A 33 4.97 -3.38 -2.83
CA ALA A 33 4.09 -4.28 -3.56
C ALA A 33 4.83 -5.58 -3.93
N ARG A 34 6.07 -5.46 -4.40
CA ARG A 34 6.93 -6.61 -4.69
C ARG A 34 7.18 -7.44 -3.42
N GLN A 35 7.60 -6.82 -2.32
CA GLN A 35 7.85 -7.53 -1.07
C GLN A 35 6.61 -8.23 -0.51
N ALA A 36 5.45 -7.58 -0.61
CA ALA A 36 4.17 -8.14 -0.18
C ALA A 36 3.78 -9.35 -1.05
N GLN A 37 4.00 -9.26 -2.36
CA GLN A 37 3.75 -10.34 -3.31
C GLN A 37 4.69 -11.53 -3.06
N ASP A 38 6.00 -11.29 -2.94
CA ASP A 38 6.99 -12.33 -2.65
C ASP A 38 6.65 -13.07 -1.33
N SER A 39 6.17 -12.33 -0.33
CA SER A 39 5.72 -12.91 0.94
C SER A 39 4.45 -13.75 0.78
N TYR A 40 3.51 -13.35 -0.08
CA TYR A 40 2.32 -14.13 -0.39
C TYR A 40 2.70 -15.45 -1.06
N GLU A 41 3.55 -15.39 -2.08
CA GLU A 41 4.03 -16.57 -2.82
C GLU A 41 4.78 -17.53 -1.90
N ARG A 42 5.59 -17.00 -0.97
CA ARG A 42 6.21 -17.80 0.07
C ARG A 42 5.18 -18.48 0.97
N GLY A 43 4.15 -17.75 1.40
CA GLY A 43 3.02 -18.31 2.15
C GLY A 43 2.39 -19.51 1.44
N VAL A 44 2.06 -19.34 0.15
CA VAL A 44 1.49 -20.42 -0.68
C VAL A 44 2.43 -21.62 -0.78
N SER A 45 3.74 -21.40 -0.98
CA SER A 45 4.71 -22.48 -1.13
C SER A 45 4.91 -23.33 0.13
N LEU A 46 4.57 -22.77 1.31
CA LEU A 46 4.81 -23.40 2.60
C LEU A 46 3.56 -24.01 3.21
N THR A 47 2.37 -23.82 2.64
CA THR A 47 1.09 -24.21 3.27
C THR A 47 1.05 -25.66 3.75
N ASP A 48 1.60 -26.60 2.98
CA ASP A 48 1.63 -28.03 3.33
C ASP A 48 2.92 -28.47 4.03
N LEU A 49 3.97 -27.64 4.00
CA LEU A 49 5.30 -27.98 4.49
C LEU A 49 5.57 -27.43 5.90
N ASP A 50 5.14 -26.20 6.12
CA ASP A 50 5.34 -25.44 7.35
C ASP A 50 4.18 -24.43 7.51
N PRO A 51 3.05 -24.88 8.10
CA PRO A 51 1.87 -24.03 8.26
C PRO A 51 2.11 -22.78 9.13
N GLU A 52 3.04 -22.86 10.08
CA GLU A 52 3.40 -21.73 10.94
C GLU A 52 4.13 -20.65 10.14
N GLU A 53 5.19 -21.02 9.42
CA GLU A 53 5.91 -20.08 8.57
C GLU A 53 5.05 -19.59 7.38
N SER A 54 4.14 -20.44 6.87
CA SER A 54 3.13 -20.03 5.87
C SER A 54 2.26 -18.89 6.41
N THR A 55 1.72 -19.05 7.63
CA THR A 55 0.89 -18.02 8.31
C THR A 55 1.68 -16.73 8.55
N LEU A 56 2.95 -16.83 8.93
CA LEU A 56 3.83 -15.67 9.12
C LEU A 56 4.11 -14.96 7.78
N ALA A 57 4.34 -15.71 6.70
CA ALA A 57 4.56 -15.16 5.37
C ALA A 57 3.31 -14.42 4.84
N PHE A 58 2.13 -14.99 5.03
CA PHE A 58 0.87 -14.30 4.72
C PHE A 58 0.66 -13.04 5.58
N SER A 59 1.06 -13.07 6.86
CA SER A 59 1.00 -11.90 7.72
C SER A 59 1.89 -10.77 7.21
N ARG A 60 3.13 -11.07 6.81
CA ARG A 60 4.05 -10.10 6.20
C ARG A 60 3.50 -9.53 4.88
N SER A 61 2.85 -10.38 4.07
CA SER A 61 2.18 -9.94 2.84
C SER A 61 1.07 -8.92 3.14
N ALA A 62 0.19 -9.24 4.09
CA ALA A 62 -0.92 -8.38 4.49
C ALA A 62 -0.44 -7.01 5.01
N ASP A 63 0.63 -6.99 5.83
CA ASP A 63 1.22 -5.74 6.32
C ASP A 63 1.75 -4.86 5.18
N GLY A 64 2.37 -5.46 4.17
CA GLY A 64 2.85 -4.76 2.98
C GLY A 64 1.71 -4.12 2.18
N TRP A 65 0.65 -4.87 1.91
CA TRP A 65 -0.53 -4.34 1.21
C TRP A 65 -1.21 -3.23 2.00
N ARG A 66 -1.36 -3.41 3.32
CA ARG A 66 -1.95 -2.42 4.22
C ARG A 66 -1.18 -1.10 4.19
N ARG A 67 0.15 -1.15 4.22
CA ARG A 67 1.00 0.06 4.12
C ARG A 67 0.75 0.84 2.83
N ILE A 68 0.62 0.17 1.69
CA ILE A 68 0.34 0.82 0.40
C ILE A 68 -1.05 1.46 0.43
N ILE A 69 -2.07 0.74 0.89
CA ILE A 69 -3.44 1.24 1.02
C ILE A 69 -3.47 2.48 1.93
N THR A 70 -2.83 2.42 3.10
CA THR A 70 -2.78 3.54 4.06
C THR A 70 -2.01 4.76 3.54
N SER A 71 -1.24 4.62 2.44
CA SER A 71 -0.60 5.75 1.76
C SER A 71 -1.55 6.56 0.86
N GLY A 72 -2.85 6.21 0.86
CA GLY A 72 -3.91 6.92 0.13
C GLY A 72 -4.18 6.39 -1.27
N VAL A 73 -3.66 5.21 -1.63
CA VAL A 73 -3.90 4.62 -2.96
C VAL A 73 -5.26 3.93 -2.97
N GLU A 74 -6.20 4.49 -3.73
CA GLU A 74 -7.50 3.88 -3.97
C GLU A 74 -7.43 2.92 -5.17
N ASN A 75 -7.34 1.62 -4.89
CA ASN A 75 -7.30 0.58 -5.91
C ASN A 75 -7.86 -0.72 -5.35
N GLY A 76 -9.00 -1.18 -5.88
CA GLY A 76 -9.66 -2.39 -5.38
C GLY A 76 -8.80 -3.66 -5.49
N ARG A 77 -7.84 -3.73 -6.44
CA ARG A 77 -6.93 -4.90 -6.54
C ARG A 77 -6.00 -4.99 -5.33
N LEU A 78 -5.59 -3.86 -4.74
CA LEU A 78 -4.78 -3.88 -3.52
C LEU A 78 -5.58 -4.43 -2.35
N TRP A 79 -6.87 -4.11 -2.28
CA TRP A 79 -7.79 -4.67 -1.30
C TRP A 79 -8.05 -6.16 -1.51
N THR A 80 -8.15 -6.64 -2.75
CA THR A 80 -8.20 -8.08 -3.05
C THR A 80 -6.94 -8.79 -2.56
N ASN A 81 -5.76 -8.23 -2.83
CA ASN A 81 -4.49 -8.81 -2.38
C ASN A 81 -4.38 -8.84 -0.85
N LEU A 82 -4.80 -7.76 -0.17
CA LEU A 82 -4.91 -7.73 1.28
C LEU A 82 -5.86 -8.83 1.77
N GLY A 83 -7.05 -8.97 1.19
CA GLY A 83 -8.03 -9.99 1.58
C GLY A 83 -7.48 -11.41 1.46
N ASN A 84 -6.80 -11.72 0.36
CA ASN A 84 -6.16 -13.02 0.15
C ASN A 84 -5.06 -13.29 1.20
N ALA A 85 -4.24 -12.29 1.52
CA ALA A 85 -3.19 -12.42 2.52
C ALA A 85 -3.75 -12.55 3.95
N GLU A 86 -4.77 -11.77 4.30
CA GLU A 86 -5.49 -11.87 5.58
C GLU A 86 -6.14 -13.25 5.76
N LEU A 87 -6.72 -13.79 4.70
CA LEU A 87 -7.30 -15.13 4.70
C LEU A 87 -6.23 -16.20 4.93
N GLY A 88 -5.12 -16.13 4.18
CA GLY A 88 -3.98 -17.05 4.35
C GLY A 88 -3.36 -16.98 5.75
N ALA A 89 -3.39 -15.81 6.39
CA ALA A 89 -2.96 -15.63 7.76
C ALA A 89 -4.01 -16.03 8.83
N GLY A 90 -5.14 -16.61 8.43
CA GLY A 90 -6.22 -17.04 9.33
C GLY A 90 -7.05 -15.91 9.93
N ARG A 91 -6.88 -14.66 9.48
CA ARG A 91 -7.57 -13.47 10.01
C ARG A 91 -8.86 -13.19 9.24
N LEU A 92 -9.80 -14.13 9.29
CA LEU A 92 -11.02 -14.14 8.47
C LEU A 92 -11.81 -12.81 8.49
N GLY A 93 -11.99 -12.19 9.66
CA GLY A 93 -12.73 -10.92 9.76
C GLY A 93 -12.09 -9.78 8.95
N HIS A 94 -10.75 -9.71 8.96
CA HIS A 94 -10.02 -8.72 8.16
C HIS A 94 -10.07 -9.05 6.66
N ALA A 95 -10.04 -10.33 6.31
CA ALA A 95 -10.19 -10.76 4.92
C ALA A 95 -11.54 -10.33 4.33
N ILE A 96 -12.64 -10.57 5.06
CA ILE A 96 -14.00 -10.16 4.66
C ILE A 96 -14.04 -8.64 4.48
N GLN A 97 -13.54 -7.88 5.44
CA GLN A 97 -13.51 -6.42 5.36
C GLN A 97 -12.73 -5.92 4.13
N ALA A 98 -11.60 -6.54 3.82
CA ALA A 98 -10.81 -6.19 2.65
C ALA A 98 -11.52 -6.54 1.34
N PHE A 99 -12.18 -7.69 1.24
CA PHE A 99 -12.93 -8.06 0.04
C PHE A 99 -14.15 -7.17 -0.19
N LEU A 100 -14.86 -6.75 0.87
CA LEU A 100 -15.97 -5.80 0.75
C LEU A 100 -15.49 -4.45 0.21
N GLU A 101 -14.31 -3.99 0.64
CA GLU A 101 -13.73 -2.76 0.15
C GLU A 101 -13.22 -2.89 -1.29
N ALA A 102 -12.71 -4.07 -1.66
CA ALA A 102 -12.37 -4.38 -3.04
C ALA A 102 -13.61 -4.30 -3.96
N ASP A 103 -14.72 -4.92 -3.56
CA ASP A 103 -16.02 -4.90 -4.27
C ASP A 103 -16.56 -3.48 -4.43
N ARG A 104 -16.48 -2.65 -3.38
CA ARG A 104 -16.86 -1.23 -3.43
C ARG A 104 -16.10 -0.45 -4.50
N LEU A 105 -14.85 -0.81 -4.77
CA LEU A 105 -13.95 -0.12 -5.71
C LEU A 105 -13.92 -0.77 -7.10
N LEU A 106 -14.35 -2.03 -7.24
CA LEU A 106 -14.36 -2.82 -8.47
C LEU A 106 -15.70 -3.58 -8.61
N PRO A 107 -16.79 -2.89 -8.96
CA PRO A 107 -18.11 -3.50 -9.14
C PRO A 107 -18.26 -4.31 -10.43
#